data_AF-A0A4R7UCM4-F1
#
_entry.id   AF-A0A4R7UCM4-F1
#
_cell.length_a   1.000
_cell.length_b   1.000
_cell.length_c   1.000
_cell.angle_alpha   90.00
_cell.angle_beta   90.00
_cell.angle_gamma   90.00
#
_symmetry.space_group_name_H-M   'P 1'
#
loop_
_entity.id
_entity.type
_entity.pdbx_description
1 polymer ?
#
loop_
_entity_poly.entity_id
_entity_poly.type
_entity_poly.pdbx_seq_one_letter_code
_entity_poly.pdbx_strand_id
1 'polypeptide(L)'
;MLLFYQIKNLLYTFWYDKEINANFQVIGIKNKIIEVRNYFNLKFSVTNLQKQDFHLYQFLNIQGILNKEKHQIIIKQTTELTNWDFRHWLFKFYSGYDGYKQTLIPMTFGYTYGESQLLSDVSEIGILHILIISGFHFNIIYAVFERIFKKHKWIATVFIWIYWFVCSWSFSVNRAFMFKTIPKKKIFAKNENRYLFIAFICLLINNQNYVGIGLFITFSLSYLLLFTKNFKTFKDRVYISFFLWFISVLFISFLSKQINLLSIFIAPLFGLIYEVILLLSLILFWFPIIGYLLSASIMNIIYLLKKFVIAINLDFIFNKEIIVVMLYKSCLGVMYYFKFREAKVLMNK
;
A
#
# COMPACT_ATOMS: atom_id res chain seq x y z
N MET A 1 0.69 9.65 -17.90
CA MET A 1 -0.29 9.40 -16.82
C MET A 1 -1.72 9.50 -17.35
N LEU A 2 -2.12 10.64 -17.93
CA LEU A 2 -3.41 10.80 -18.62
C LEU A 2 -3.69 9.74 -19.70
N LEU A 3 -2.70 9.42 -20.55
CA LEU A 3 -2.82 8.38 -21.58
C LEU A 3 -3.15 6.99 -21.00
N PHE A 4 -2.56 6.61 -19.87
CA PHE A 4 -2.84 5.31 -19.23
C PHE A 4 -4.18 5.28 -18.52
N TYR A 5 -4.58 6.41 -17.94
CA TYR A 5 -5.93 6.58 -17.43
C TYR A 5 -6.96 6.40 -18.56
N GLN A 6 -6.69 6.96 -19.74
CA GLN A 6 -7.53 6.77 -20.94
C GLN A 6 -7.53 5.33 -21.43
N ILE A 7 -6.37 4.66 -21.58
CA ILE A 7 -6.28 3.25 -21.97
C ILE A 7 -7.02 2.35 -20.96
N LYS A 8 -6.90 2.62 -19.66
CA LYS A 8 -7.59 1.86 -18.60
C LYS A 8 -9.10 2.10 -18.63
N ASN A 9 -9.55 3.35 -18.76
CA ASN A 9 -10.96 3.64 -18.97
C ASN A 9 -11.48 2.91 -20.21
N LEU A 10 -10.67 2.83 -21.28
CA LEU A 10 -11.01 2.08 -22.49
C LEU A 10 -11.14 0.57 -22.20
N LEU A 11 -10.21 0.00 -21.44
CA LEU A 11 -10.30 -1.39 -20.96
C LEU A 11 -11.52 -1.64 -20.07
N TYR A 12 -11.88 -0.71 -19.18
CA TYR A 12 -13.12 -0.79 -18.39
C TYR A 12 -14.36 -0.66 -19.28
N THR A 13 -14.33 0.17 -20.33
CA THR A 13 -15.46 0.35 -21.25
C THR A 13 -15.79 -0.86 -22.10
N PHE A 14 -14.84 -1.76 -22.35
CA PHE A 14 -15.15 -3.04 -22.99
C PHE A 14 -16.09 -3.93 -22.14
N TRP A 15 -16.15 -3.69 -20.83
CA TRP A 15 -16.89 -4.51 -19.87
C TRP A 15 -18.16 -3.85 -19.33
N TYR A 16 -18.37 -2.56 -19.58
CA TYR A 16 -19.55 -1.85 -19.09
C TYR A 16 -20.83 -2.23 -19.85
N ASP A 17 -21.94 -2.21 -19.10
CA ASP A 17 -23.30 -2.36 -19.61
C ASP A 17 -23.56 -3.70 -20.34
N LYS A 18 -22.71 -4.71 -20.07
CA LYS A 18 -22.85 -6.08 -20.56
C LYS A 18 -22.96 -7.06 -19.40
N GLU A 19 -23.64 -8.18 -19.64
CA GLU A 19 -23.49 -9.35 -18.78
C GLU A 19 -22.03 -9.80 -18.84
N ILE A 20 -21.39 -9.78 -17.68
CA ILE A 20 -20.06 -10.34 -17.49
C ILE A 20 -20.24 -11.81 -17.23
N ASN A 21 -19.47 -12.63 -17.94
CA ASN A 21 -19.15 -14.00 -17.57
C ASN A 21 -17.63 -14.16 -17.69
N ALA A 22 -16.92 -14.07 -16.57
CA ALA A 22 -15.46 -14.08 -16.61
C ALA A 22 -14.84 -14.65 -15.34
N ASN A 23 -13.57 -15.03 -15.49
CA ASN A 23 -12.77 -15.58 -14.42
C ASN A 23 -12.08 -14.45 -13.66
N PHE A 24 -12.23 -14.48 -12.35
CA PHE A 24 -11.67 -13.53 -11.41
C PHE A 24 -10.93 -14.25 -10.29
N GLN A 25 -10.05 -13.52 -9.62
CA GLN A 25 -9.37 -13.96 -8.42
C GLN A 25 -9.73 -13.02 -7.26
N VAL A 26 -10.10 -13.58 -6.11
CA VAL A 26 -10.38 -12.84 -4.89
C VAL A 26 -9.09 -12.24 -4.33
N ILE A 27 -9.06 -10.93 -4.09
CA ILE A 27 -7.89 -10.21 -3.56
C ILE A 27 -8.19 -9.44 -2.27
N GLY A 28 -9.45 -9.39 -1.85
CA GLY A 28 -9.86 -8.79 -0.59
C GLY A 28 -11.29 -9.17 -0.25
N ILE A 29 -11.59 -9.29 1.04
CA ILE A 29 -12.93 -9.61 1.53
C ILE A 29 -13.27 -8.55 2.57
N LYS A 30 -14.41 -7.87 2.41
CA LYS A 30 -14.88 -6.77 3.26
C LYS A 30 -16.39 -6.89 3.46
N ASN A 31 -16.84 -7.53 4.53
CA ASN A 31 -18.26 -7.79 4.80
C ASN A 31 -19.04 -8.25 3.56
N LYS A 32 -19.91 -7.40 3.02
CA LYS A 32 -20.75 -7.68 1.85
C LYS A 32 -20.05 -7.43 0.52
N ILE A 33 -18.81 -6.94 0.51
CA ILE A 33 -18.04 -6.57 -0.68
C ILE A 33 -16.81 -7.47 -0.77
N ILE A 34 -16.64 -8.10 -1.93
CA ILE A 34 -15.46 -8.87 -2.27
C ILE A 34 -14.70 -8.06 -3.31
N GLU A 35 -13.43 -7.82 -3.08
CA GLU A 35 -12.55 -7.25 -4.10
C GLU A 35 -11.99 -8.39 -4.93
N VAL A 36 -12.24 -8.34 -6.23
CA VAL A 36 -11.73 -9.33 -7.19
C VAL A 36 -10.89 -8.66 -8.25
N ARG A 37 -10.01 -9.43 -8.89
CA ARG A 37 -9.25 -9.00 -10.06
C ARG A 37 -9.41 -9.95 -11.23
N ASN A 38 -9.39 -9.44 -12.45
CA ASN A 38 -9.34 -10.30 -13.64
C ASN A 38 -7.89 -10.59 -14.06
N TYR A 39 -7.74 -11.29 -15.19
CA TYR A 39 -6.44 -11.62 -15.79
C TYR A 39 -5.59 -10.38 -16.14
N PHE A 40 -6.23 -9.25 -16.49
CA PHE A 40 -5.56 -7.96 -16.75
C PHE A 40 -5.27 -7.17 -15.47
N ASN A 41 -5.43 -7.77 -14.28
CA ASN A 41 -5.27 -7.14 -12.98
C ASN A 41 -6.18 -5.91 -12.76
N LEU A 42 -7.30 -5.82 -13.51
CA LEU A 42 -8.36 -4.83 -13.27
C LEU A 42 -9.12 -5.24 -12.00
N LYS A 43 -9.28 -4.30 -11.07
CA LYS A 43 -9.96 -4.55 -9.80
C LYS A 43 -11.45 -4.19 -9.92
N PHE A 44 -12.28 -5.02 -9.30
CA PHE A 44 -13.72 -4.85 -9.24
C PHE A 44 -14.20 -5.12 -7.82
N SER A 45 -15.23 -4.40 -7.41
CA SER A 45 -15.94 -4.65 -6.16
C SER A 45 -17.17 -5.49 -6.46
N VAL A 46 -17.36 -6.58 -5.75
CA VAL A 46 -18.44 -7.53 -5.99
C VAL A 46 -19.29 -7.62 -4.75
N THR A 47 -20.59 -7.33 -4.85
CA THR A 47 -21.48 -7.44 -3.70
C THR A 47 -21.89 -8.90 -3.48
N ASN A 48 -21.45 -9.49 -2.37
CA ASN A 48 -21.79 -10.84 -1.94
C ASN A 48 -23.23 -10.89 -1.42
N LEU A 49 -24.19 -11.03 -2.34
CA LEU A 49 -25.61 -11.16 -1.98
C LEU A 49 -25.96 -12.57 -1.46
N GLN A 50 -25.15 -13.58 -1.79
CA GLN A 50 -25.46 -14.99 -1.53
C GLN A 50 -24.87 -15.53 -0.22
N LYS A 51 -24.18 -14.70 0.58
CA LYS A 51 -23.48 -15.11 1.83
C LYS A 51 -22.56 -16.33 1.66
N GLN A 52 -21.98 -16.50 0.47
CA GLN A 52 -20.99 -17.56 0.25
C GLN A 52 -19.69 -17.23 1.01
N ASP A 53 -19.04 -18.27 1.54
CA ASP A 53 -17.73 -18.16 2.18
C ASP A 53 -16.65 -18.10 1.10
N PHE A 54 -16.09 -16.91 0.92
CA PHE A 54 -14.98 -16.68 0.01
C PHE A 54 -13.65 -16.69 0.76
N HIS A 55 -12.59 -17.11 0.06
CA HIS A 55 -11.23 -17.08 0.58
C HIS A 55 -10.33 -16.19 -0.28
N LEU A 56 -9.27 -15.63 0.30
CA LEU A 56 -8.29 -14.89 -0.49
C LEU A 56 -7.67 -15.81 -1.55
N TYR A 57 -7.34 -15.21 -2.70
CA TYR A 57 -6.73 -15.86 -3.85
C TYR A 57 -7.56 -16.98 -4.50
N GLN A 58 -8.80 -17.18 -4.07
CA GLN A 58 -9.74 -18.09 -4.70
C GLN A 58 -10.07 -17.61 -6.13
N PHE A 59 -10.04 -18.52 -7.09
CA PHE A 59 -10.47 -18.30 -8.46
C PHE A 59 -11.96 -18.62 -8.58
N LEU A 60 -12.68 -17.69 -9.18
CA LEU A 60 -14.12 -17.73 -9.36
C LEU A 60 -14.45 -17.40 -10.80
N ASN A 61 -15.43 -18.09 -11.38
CA ASN A 61 -16.15 -17.56 -12.53
C ASN A 61 -17.37 -16.79 -11.99
N ILE A 62 -17.44 -15.50 -12.33
CA ILE A 62 -18.50 -14.60 -11.89
C ILE A 62 -19.36 -14.24 -13.10
N GLN A 63 -20.66 -14.51 -12.97
CA GLN A 63 -21.68 -14.05 -13.89
C GLN A 63 -22.48 -12.93 -13.25
N GLY A 64 -22.59 -11.78 -13.90
CA GLY A 64 -23.22 -10.60 -13.30
C GLY A 64 -23.31 -9.40 -14.23
N ILE A 65 -23.78 -8.27 -13.69
CA ILE A 65 -23.88 -7.00 -14.41
C ILE A 65 -22.89 -6.01 -13.78
N LEU A 66 -22.07 -5.37 -14.61
CA LEU A 66 -21.15 -4.32 -14.16
C LEU A 66 -21.84 -2.97 -14.12
N ASN A 67 -22.00 -2.43 -12.91
CA ASN A 67 -22.39 -1.05 -12.71
C ASN A 67 -21.22 -0.11 -13.04
N LYS A 68 -21.43 0.77 -14.02
CA LYS A 68 -20.44 1.69 -14.56
C LYS A 68 -19.97 2.76 -13.58
N GLU A 69 -20.88 3.32 -12.79
CA GLU A 69 -20.58 4.43 -11.88
C GLU A 69 -19.72 3.99 -10.69
N LYS A 70 -19.93 2.75 -10.22
CA LYS A 70 -19.27 2.24 -9.01
C LYS A 70 -18.17 1.21 -9.30
N HIS A 71 -17.96 0.82 -10.55
CA HIS A 71 -17.15 -0.35 -10.94
C HIS A 71 -17.52 -1.59 -10.11
N GLN A 72 -18.82 -1.76 -9.86
CA GLN A 72 -19.35 -2.81 -8.99
C GLN A 72 -20.01 -3.89 -9.83
N ILE A 73 -19.63 -5.15 -9.61
CA ILE A 73 -20.29 -6.29 -10.22
C ILE A 73 -21.41 -6.74 -9.27
N ILE A 74 -22.64 -6.70 -9.77
CA ILE A 74 -23.79 -7.31 -9.08
C ILE A 74 -23.85 -8.76 -9.53
N ILE A 75 -23.61 -9.68 -8.60
CA ILE A 75 -23.57 -11.13 -8.88
C ILE A 75 -24.96 -11.63 -9.24
N LYS A 76 -25.06 -12.37 -10.35
CA LYS A 76 -26.16 -13.29 -10.63
C LYS A 76 -25.80 -14.71 -10.19
N GLN A 77 -24.60 -15.17 -10.55
CA GLN A 77 -24.11 -16.51 -10.23
C GLN A 77 -22.59 -16.50 -10.03
N THR A 78 -22.11 -17.37 -9.14
CA THR A 78 -20.69 -17.64 -8.90
C THR A 78 -20.44 -19.13 -8.96
N THR A 79 -19.36 -19.52 -9.62
CA THR A 79 -18.84 -20.90 -9.58
C THR A 79 -17.37 -20.88 -9.20
N GLU A 80 -16.99 -21.74 -8.25
CA GLU A 80 -15.60 -21.89 -7.86
C GLU A 80 -14.83 -22.65 -8.94
N LEU A 81 -13.63 -22.15 -9.27
CA LEU A 81 -12.70 -22.79 -10.20
C LEU A 81 -11.60 -23.52 -9.43
N THR A 82 -10.90 -24.44 -10.10
CA THR A 82 -9.75 -25.14 -9.53
C THR A 82 -8.64 -24.18 -9.12
N ASN A 83 -8.26 -24.21 -7.84
CA ASN A 83 -7.26 -23.31 -7.25
C ASN A 83 -5.85 -23.91 -7.23
N TRP A 84 -4.98 -23.43 -8.13
CA TRP A 84 -3.55 -23.81 -8.19
C TRP A 84 -2.61 -22.80 -7.49
N ASP A 85 -3.13 -21.65 -7.06
CA ASP A 85 -2.33 -20.62 -6.40
C ASP A 85 -2.01 -21.03 -4.96
N PHE A 86 -0.73 -21.26 -4.63
CA PHE A 86 -0.34 -21.68 -3.28
C PHE A 86 -0.82 -20.70 -2.19
N ARG A 87 -0.93 -19.41 -2.54
CA ARG A 87 -1.37 -18.36 -1.60
C ARG A 87 -2.79 -18.61 -1.14
N HIS A 88 -3.65 -19.16 -2.00
CA HIS A 88 -5.01 -19.56 -1.62
C HIS A 88 -4.96 -20.56 -0.46
N TRP A 89 -4.18 -21.64 -0.61
CA TRP A 89 -4.05 -22.68 0.41
C TRP A 89 -3.43 -22.16 1.70
N LEU A 90 -2.36 -21.36 1.58
CA LEU A 90 -1.69 -20.71 2.71
C LEU A 90 -2.68 -19.84 3.50
N PHE A 91 -3.37 -18.91 2.83
CA PHE A 91 -4.28 -18.00 3.50
C PHE A 91 -5.55 -18.68 3.98
N LYS A 92 -6.05 -19.71 3.28
CA LYS A 92 -7.20 -20.51 3.73
C LYS A 92 -6.89 -21.20 5.05
N PHE A 93 -5.74 -21.88 5.14
CA PHE A 93 -5.29 -22.55 6.37
C PHE A 93 -5.20 -21.57 7.55
N TYR A 94 -4.41 -20.50 7.40
CA TYR A 94 -4.21 -19.56 8.51
C TYR A 94 -5.46 -18.73 8.83
N SER A 95 -6.34 -18.48 7.86
CA SER A 95 -7.61 -17.78 8.13
C SER A 95 -8.59 -18.58 9.00
N GLY A 96 -8.34 -19.88 9.21
CA GLY A 96 -9.07 -20.69 10.18
C GLY A 96 -8.82 -20.28 11.65
N TYR A 97 -7.78 -19.48 11.92
CA TYR A 97 -7.48 -18.94 13.23
C TYR A 97 -7.84 -17.45 13.29
N ASP A 98 -8.72 -17.05 14.21
CA ASP A 98 -9.22 -15.67 14.28
C ASP A 98 -8.11 -14.62 14.43
N GLY A 99 -7.09 -14.89 15.25
CA GLY A 99 -5.95 -13.97 15.40
C GLY A 99 -5.15 -13.76 14.09
N TYR A 100 -5.04 -14.79 13.25
CA TYR A 100 -4.42 -14.64 11.95
C TYR A 100 -5.32 -13.86 10.99
N LYS A 101 -6.59 -14.24 10.93
CA LYS A 101 -7.60 -13.63 10.05
C LYS A 101 -7.76 -12.14 10.33
N GLN A 102 -7.86 -11.75 11.60
CA GLN A 102 -8.16 -10.38 12.02
C GLN A 102 -6.93 -9.50 12.17
N THR A 103 -5.75 -10.08 12.50
CA THR A 103 -4.57 -9.30 12.88
C THR A 103 -3.35 -9.61 12.03
N LEU A 104 -2.82 -10.84 12.07
CA LEU A 104 -1.51 -11.13 11.46
C LEU A 104 -1.50 -11.06 9.94
N ILE A 105 -2.54 -11.55 9.26
CA ILE A 105 -2.63 -11.48 7.79
C ILE A 105 -2.74 -10.02 7.31
N PRO A 106 -3.63 -9.18 7.88
CA PRO A 106 -3.64 -7.75 7.58
C PRO A 106 -2.31 -7.05 7.80
N MET A 107 -1.63 -7.30 8.93
CA MET A 107 -0.37 -6.62 9.24
C MET A 107 0.81 -7.11 8.39
N THR A 108 0.94 -8.42 8.21
CA THR A 108 2.14 -9.04 7.60
C THR A 108 2.03 -9.12 6.09
N PHE A 109 0.82 -9.26 5.53
CA PHE A 109 0.61 -9.38 4.09
C PHE A 109 -0.29 -8.31 3.48
N GLY A 110 -0.95 -7.48 4.29
CA GLY A 110 -1.72 -6.33 3.78
C GLY A 110 -3.04 -6.75 3.15
N TYR A 111 -3.61 -7.88 3.55
CA TYR A 111 -4.91 -8.38 3.10
C TYR A 111 -5.95 -8.33 4.19
N THR A 112 -7.20 -8.07 3.82
CA THR A 112 -8.32 -8.03 4.77
C THR A 112 -9.25 -9.21 4.59
N TYR A 113 -9.65 -9.82 5.70
CA TYR A 113 -10.70 -10.83 5.80
C TYR A 113 -11.89 -10.26 6.60
N GLY A 114 -12.84 -9.63 5.91
CA GLY A 114 -14.01 -9.00 6.53
C GLY A 114 -13.69 -7.68 7.25
N GLU A 115 -14.57 -7.25 8.15
CA GLU A 115 -14.28 -6.21 9.15
C GLU A 115 -13.23 -6.71 10.14
N SER A 116 -11.96 -6.52 9.78
CA SER A 116 -10.87 -6.66 10.73
C SER A 116 -11.03 -5.60 11.82
N GLN A 117 -11.34 -6.04 13.04
CA GLN A 117 -11.43 -5.16 14.22
C GLN A 117 -10.15 -4.33 14.40
N LEU A 118 -9.00 -4.94 14.09
CA LEU A 118 -7.72 -4.25 14.03
C LEU A 118 -7.79 -3.02 13.12
N LEU A 119 -8.25 -3.16 11.87
CA LEU A 119 -8.26 -2.05 10.91
C LEU A 119 -9.27 -0.96 11.28
N SER A 120 -10.43 -1.32 11.84
CA SER A 120 -11.38 -0.32 12.34
C SER A 120 -10.79 0.47 13.50
N ASP A 121 -10.26 -0.22 14.52
CA ASP A 121 -9.72 0.41 15.72
C ASP A 121 -8.50 1.29 15.38
N VAL A 122 -7.61 0.81 14.51
CA VAL A 122 -6.41 1.54 14.07
C VAL A 122 -6.79 2.74 13.18
N SER A 123 -7.87 2.63 12.40
CA SER A 123 -8.42 3.76 11.65
C SER A 123 -8.99 4.83 12.58
N GLU A 124 -9.73 4.45 13.62
CA GLU A 124 -10.25 5.37 14.65
C GLU A 124 -9.11 6.06 15.42
N ILE A 125 -8.04 5.32 15.73
CA ILE A 125 -6.85 5.91 16.37
C ILE A 125 -6.11 6.85 15.40
N GLY A 126 -6.30 6.75 14.08
CA GLY A 126 -5.64 7.60 13.08
C GLY A 126 -4.26 7.10 12.65
N ILE A 127 -3.90 5.86 12.97
CA ILE A 127 -2.59 5.24 12.68
C ILE A 127 -2.66 4.18 11.58
N LEU A 128 -3.77 4.10 10.83
CA LEU A 128 -3.98 3.10 9.75
C LEU A 128 -2.85 3.10 8.72
N HIS A 129 -2.31 4.28 8.42
CA HIS A 129 -1.23 4.46 7.45
C HIS A 129 0.09 3.78 7.86
N ILE A 130 0.29 3.51 9.15
CA ILE A 130 1.45 2.77 9.69
C ILE A 130 1.25 1.27 9.49
N LEU A 131 0.01 0.80 9.65
CA LEU A 131 -0.32 -0.63 9.61
C LEU A 131 -0.48 -1.18 8.19
N ILE A 132 -0.72 -0.30 7.21
CA ILE A 132 -0.76 -0.69 5.81
C ILE A 132 0.65 -0.96 5.33
N ILE A 133 0.87 -2.12 4.71
CA ILE A 133 2.18 -2.48 4.18
C ILE A 133 2.66 -1.45 3.16
N SER A 134 3.61 -0.64 3.62
CA SER A 134 4.30 0.39 2.89
C SER A 134 5.64 -0.09 2.31
N GLY A 135 6.23 0.78 1.48
CA GLY A 135 7.57 0.57 0.95
C GLY A 135 8.67 0.66 2.02
N PHE A 136 8.37 1.23 3.19
CA PHE A 136 9.31 1.32 4.30
C PHE A 136 9.54 -0.05 4.95
N HIS A 137 8.49 -0.83 5.23
CA HIS A 137 8.63 -2.19 5.75
C HIS A 137 9.45 -3.06 4.80
N PHE A 138 9.19 -2.97 3.48
CA PHE A 138 9.97 -3.69 2.46
C PHE A 138 11.47 -3.37 2.53
N ASN A 139 11.82 -2.10 2.76
CA ASN A 139 13.22 -1.70 2.90
C ASN A 139 13.85 -2.22 4.19
N ILE A 140 13.11 -2.20 5.31
CA ILE A 140 13.58 -2.73 6.60
C ILE A 140 13.79 -4.24 6.49
N ILE A 141 12.80 -4.98 6.02
CA ILE A 141 12.87 -6.44 5.84
C ILE A 141 14.07 -6.80 4.98
N TYR A 142 14.24 -6.14 3.83
CA TYR A 142 15.40 -6.38 2.97
C TYR A 142 16.73 -6.08 3.69
N ALA A 143 16.83 -4.98 4.43
CA ALA A 143 18.04 -4.62 5.17
C ALA A 143 18.35 -5.63 6.28
N VAL A 144 17.33 -6.16 6.96
CA VAL A 144 17.47 -7.22 7.96
C VAL A 144 17.96 -8.50 7.29
N PHE A 145 17.34 -8.94 6.20
CA PHE A 145 17.78 -10.13 5.47
C PHE A 145 19.19 -9.98 4.88
N GLU A 146 19.56 -8.82 4.35
CA GLU A 146 20.93 -8.57 3.87
C GLU A 146 21.96 -8.66 5.01
N ARG A 147 21.59 -8.26 6.23
CA ARG A 147 22.44 -8.40 7.43
C ARG A 147 22.51 -9.82 7.98
N ILE A 148 21.43 -10.59 7.88
CA ILE A 148 21.42 -12.01 8.27
C ILE A 148 22.26 -12.82 7.27
N PHE A 149 22.03 -12.61 5.96
CA PHE A 149 22.71 -13.31 4.87
C PHE A 149 23.91 -12.53 4.30
N LYS A 150 24.74 -11.90 5.15
CA LYS A 150 25.87 -11.03 4.72
C LYS A 150 26.74 -11.63 3.60
N LYS A 151 27.06 -12.93 3.70
CA LYS A 151 27.90 -13.65 2.72
C LYS A 151 27.16 -14.01 1.43
N HIS A 152 25.83 -14.13 1.49
CA HIS A 152 25.00 -14.61 0.39
C HIS A 152 23.83 -13.65 0.14
N LYS A 153 24.14 -12.41 -0.26
CA LYS A 153 23.14 -11.35 -0.51
C LYS A 153 22.05 -11.74 -1.52
N TRP A 154 22.35 -12.69 -2.42
CA TRP A 154 21.37 -13.23 -3.34
C TRP A 154 20.22 -13.95 -2.62
N ILE A 155 20.47 -14.57 -1.46
CA ILE A 155 19.43 -15.20 -0.62
C ILE A 155 18.46 -14.14 -0.11
N ALA A 156 18.96 -13.01 0.39
CA ALA A 156 18.11 -11.89 0.81
C ALA A 156 17.25 -11.35 -0.35
N THR A 157 17.80 -11.39 -1.58
CA THR A 157 17.05 -11.05 -2.79
C THR A 157 15.94 -12.08 -3.06
N VAL A 158 16.23 -13.38 -2.99
CA VAL A 158 15.19 -14.42 -3.16
C VAL A 158 14.08 -14.29 -2.12
N PHE A 159 14.41 -14.05 -0.85
CA PHE A 159 13.40 -13.83 0.19
C PHE A 159 12.52 -12.61 -0.06
N ILE A 160 13.08 -11.49 -0.55
CA ILE A 160 12.24 -10.31 -0.87
C ILE A 160 11.32 -10.57 -2.07
N TRP A 161 11.73 -11.42 -3.03
CA TRP A 161 10.87 -11.88 -4.13
C TRP A 161 9.71 -12.72 -3.62
N ILE A 162 9.98 -13.69 -2.74
CA ILE A 162 8.93 -14.53 -2.13
C ILE A 162 7.97 -13.67 -1.32
N TYR A 163 8.48 -12.75 -0.49
CA TYR A 163 7.66 -11.85 0.30
C TYR A 163 6.80 -10.93 -0.59
N TRP A 164 7.38 -10.33 -1.62
CA TRP A 164 6.64 -9.54 -2.61
C TRP A 164 5.54 -10.34 -3.31
N PHE A 165 5.79 -11.61 -3.63
CA PHE A 165 4.80 -12.48 -4.27
C PHE A 165 3.59 -12.75 -3.37
N VAL A 166 3.81 -12.91 -2.06
CA VAL A 166 2.75 -13.25 -1.09
C VAL A 166 1.97 -12.01 -0.64
N CYS A 167 2.61 -10.84 -0.53
CA CYS A 167 1.99 -9.59 -0.08
C CYS A 167 0.99 -8.97 -1.06
N SER A 168 0.16 -8.06 -0.54
CA SER A 168 -0.67 -7.19 -1.38
C SER A 168 0.17 -6.27 -2.26
N TRP A 169 -0.13 -6.31 -3.56
CA TRP A 169 0.59 -5.55 -4.60
C TRP A 169 0.18 -4.07 -4.59
N SER A 170 0.40 -3.39 -3.47
CA SER A 170 0.21 -1.95 -3.35
C SER A 170 1.28 -1.19 -4.16
N PHE A 171 0.99 0.06 -4.51
CA PHE A 171 1.94 0.89 -5.28
C PHE A 171 3.27 1.03 -4.54
N SER A 172 3.19 1.30 -3.24
CA SER A 172 4.34 1.52 -2.36
C SER A 172 5.22 0.28 -2.26
N VAL A 173 4.61 -0.90 -2.17
CA VAL A 173 5.28 -2.20 -2.16
C VAL A 173 5.99 -2.45 -3.49
N ASN A 174 5.28 -2.36 -4.61
CA ASN A 174 5.85 -2.57 -5.94
C ASN A 174 7.02 -1.61 -6.22
N ARG A 175 6.88 -0.35 -5.81
CA ARG A 175 7.93 0.67 -5.93
C ARG A 175 9.17 0.27 -5.14
N ALA A 176 9.02 -0.06 -3.86
CA ALA A 176 10.14 -0.42 -2.99
C ALA A 176 10.85 -1.69 -3.50
N PHE A 177 10.08 -2.70 -3.89
CA PHE A 177 10.60 -3.91 -4.49
C PHE A 177 11.41 -3.63 -5.76
N MET A 178 10.85 -2.88 -6.72
CA MET A 178 11.56 -2.52 -7.96
C MET A 178 12.81 -1.66 -7.72
N PHE A 179 12.80 -0.79 -6.70
CA PHE A 179 14.00 -0.05 -6.27
C PHE A 179 15.12 -0.94 -5.76
N LYS A 180 14.83 -2.16 -5.33
CA LYS A 180 15.83 -3.12 -4.89
C LYS A 180 16.26 -4.04 -6.03
N THR A 181 15.33 -4.47 -6.88
CA THR A 181 15.60 -5.48 -7.92
C THR A 181 16.15 -4.91 -9.23
N ILE A 182 15.74 -3.72 -9.66
CA ILE A 182 16.20 -3.16 -10.95
C ILE A 182 17.64 -2.67 -10.81
N PRO A 183 18.65 -3.26 -11.48
CA PRO A 183 20.03 -2.88 -11.32
C PRO A 183 20.32 -1.47 -11.86
N LYS A 184 21.31 -0.79 -11.28
CA LYS A 184 21.83 0.49 -11.79
C LYS A 184 22.65 0.26 -13.07
N LYS A 185 22.00 0.03 -14.21
CA LYS A 185 22.66 -0.03 -15.54
C LYS A 185 22.88 1.39 -16.10
N LYS A 186 23.72 1.53 -17.15
CA LYS A 186 24.06 2.82 -17.80
C LYS A 186 22.85 3.71 -18.16
N ILE A 187 21.73 3.13 -18.63
CA ILE A 187 20.49 3.86 -18.94
C ILE A 187 19.84 4.49 -17.68
N PHE A 188 20.09 3.90 -16.51
CA PHE A 188 19.63 4.32 -15.19
C PHE A 188 20.73 4.97 -14.34
N ALA A 189 21.82 5.45 -14.96
CA ALA A 189 22.97 6.02 -14.26
C ALA A 189 22.58 7.24 -13.39
N LYS A 190 21.57 8.02 -13.82
CA LYS A 190 20.94 9.05 -13.00
C LYS A 190 19.78 8.46 -12.19
N ASN A 191 19.83 8.62 -10.86
CA ASN A 191 18.77 8.13 -9.95
C ASN A 191 17.37 8.65 -10.32
N GLU A 192 17.26 9.85 -10.90
CA GLU A 192 16.00 10.43 -11.37
C GLU A 192 15.35 9.62 -12.49
N ASN A 193 16.12 9.22 -13.51
CA ASN A 193 15.61 8.42 -14.63
C ASN A 193 15.13 7.05 -14.15
N ARG A 194 15.86 6.45 -13.19
CA ARG A 194 15.44 5.21 -12.52
C ARG A 194 14.15 5.40 -11.74
N TYR A 195 14.00 6.54 -11.06
CA TYR A 195 12.81 6.85 -10.26
C TYR A 195 11.58 7.06 -11.15
N LEU A 196 11.73 7.79 -12.25
CA LEU A 196 10.68 7.97 -13.26
C LEU A 196 10.28 6.64 -13.91
N PHE A 197 11.26 5.79 -14.25
CA PHE A 197 11.01 4.48 -14.83
C PHE A 197 10.27 3.53 -13.87
N ILE A 198 10.68 3.48 -12.60
CA ILE A 198 9.99 2.67 -11.58
C ILE A 198 8.56 3.17 -11.39
N ALA A 199 8.35 4.49 -11.31
CA ALA A 199 7.00 5.02 -11.18
C ALA A 199 6.13 4.74 -12.41
N PHE A 200 6.73 4.80 -13.61
CA PHE A 200 6.07 4.38 -14.83
C PHE A 200 5.61 2.92 -14.75
N ILE A 201 6.49 1.98 -14.38
CA ILE A 201 6.11 0.57 -14.21
C ILE A 201 5.08 0.40 -13.09
N CYS A 202 5.23 1.06 -11.95
CA CYS A 202 4.26 0.94 -10.86
C CYS A 202 2.86 1.41 -11.28
N LEU A 203 2.76 2.43 -12.15
CA LEU A 203 1.49 2.89 -12.70
C LEU A 203 0.89 1.88 -13.70
N LEU A 204 1.72 1.14 -14.44
CA LEU A 204 1.27 0.03 -15.27
C LEU A 204 0.70 -1.11 -14.42
N ILE A 205 1.45 -1.52 -13.39
CA ILE A 205 1.09 -2.64 -12.52
C ILE A 205 -0.13 -2.29 -11.64
N ASN A 206 -0.19 -1.07 -11.11
CA ASN A 206 -1.25 -0.69 -10.18
C ASN A 206 -2.46 -0.10 -10.91
N ASN A 207 -3.58 -0.81 -10.84
CA ASN A 207 -4.77 -0.58 -11.64
C ASN A 207 -5.93 0.05 -10.86
N GLN A 208 -5.63 0.83 -9.81
CA GLN A 208 -6.66 1.60 -9.13
C GLN A 208 -7.02 2.84 -9.96
N ASN A 209 -8.32 3.03 -10.24
CA ASN A 209 -8.85 4.16 -11.02
C ASN A 209 -8.56 5.52 -10.40
N TYR A 210 -8.24 5.54 -9.11
CA TYR A 210 -7.73 6.70 -8.41
C TYR A 210 -6.28 6.39 -8.04
N VAL A 211 -5.36 7.10 -8.67
CA VAL A 211 -4.01 7.27 -8.15
C VAL A 211 -4.19 8.02 -6.83
N GLY A 212 -4.33 7.29 -5.73
CA GLY A 212 -4.68 7.86 -4.43
C GLY A 212 -3.73 8.97 -4.04
N ILE A 213 -4.23 9.99 -3.34
CA ILE A 213 -3.45 11.18 -2.96
C ILE A 213 -2.13 10.81 -2.24
N GLY A 214 -2.15 9.72 -1.45
CA GLY A 214 -0.97 9.10 -0.84
C GLY A 214 0.18 8.78 -1.80
N LEU A 215 -0.14 8.38 -3.04
CA LEU A 215 0.84 8.08 -4.09
C LEU A 215 1.54 9.36 -4.56
N PHE A 216 0.79 10.44 -4.77
CA PHE A 216 1.38 11.73 -5.13
C PHE A 216 2.29 12.26 -4.04
N ILE A 217 1.84 12.23 -2.79
CA ILE A 217 2.63 12.69 -1.63
C ILE A 217 3.94 11.91 -1.55
N THR A 218 3.86 10.57 -1.55
CA THR A 218 5.06 9.72 -1.44
C THR A 218 5.99 9.87 -2.63
N PHE A 219 5.46 10.14 -3.84
CA PHE A 219 6.28 10.41 -5.01
C PHE A 219 6.99 11.76 -4.93
N SER A 220 6.26 12.83 -4.61
CA SER A 220 6.80 14.18 -4.47
C SER A 220 7.86 14.27 -3.37
N LEU A 221 7.61 13.68 -2.19
CA LEU A 221 8.57 13.68 -1.08
C LEU A 221 9.85 12.90 -1.42
N SER A 222 9.73 11.75 -2.09
CA SER A 222 10.90 10.98 -2.51
C SER A 222 11.70 11.69 -3.59
N TYR A 223 11.03 12.44 -4.48
CA TYR A 223 11.68 13.28 -5.47
C TYR A 223 12.40 14.46 -4.80
N LEU A 224 11.77 15.15 -3.85
CA LEU A 224 12.42 16.21 -3.05
C LEU A 224 13.69 15.72 -2.33
N LEU A 225 13.67 14.49 -1.78
CA LEU A 225 14.87 13.86 -1.19
C LEU A 225 16.01 13.65 -2.20
N LEU A 226 15.69 13.34 -3.46
CA LEU A 226 16.70 13.13 -4.50
C LEU A 226 17.39 14.44 -4.94
N PHE A 227 16.69 15.57 -4.87
CA PHE A 227 17.25 16.89 -5.22
C PHE A 227 17.97 17.57 -4.06
N THR A 228 17.64 17.17 -2.82
CA THR A 228 18.31 17.68 -1.62
C THR A 228 19.61 16.95 -1.29
N LYS A 229 20.25 16.30 -2.28
CA LYS A 229 21.53 15.56 -2.20
C LYS A 229 22.73 16.34 -1.65
N ASN A 230 22.57 17.61 -1.28
CA ASN A 230 23.61 18.47 -0.71
C ASN A 230 23.78 18.32 0.81
N PHE A 231 23.07 17.39 1.46
CA PHE A 231 23.27 17.14 2.89
C PHE A 231 24.59 16.39 3.15
N LYS A 232 25.58 17.13 3.67
CA LYS A 232 26.93 16.64 3.90
C LYS A 232 27.00 15.68 5.10
N THR A 233 26.13 15.82 6.10
CA THR A 233 26.20 15.00 7.32
C THR A 233 25.07 13.96 7.42
N PHE A 234 25.30 12.91 8.21
CA PHE A 234 24.24 11.95 8.57
C PHE A 234 23.11 12.62 9.35
N LYS A 235 23.47 13.56 10.25
CA LYS A 235 22.54 14.34 11.07
C LYS A 235 21.53 15.11 10.21
N ASP A 236 22.00 15.81 9.19
CA ASP A 236 21.14 16.55 8.25
C ASP A 236 20.14 15.63 7.55
N ARG A 237 20.60 14.45 7.09
CA ARG A 237 19.73 13.47 6.43
C ARG A 237 18.63 12.95 7.35
N VAL A 238 18.93 12.74 8.63
CA VAL A 238 17.94 12.33 9.63
C VAL A 238 16.91 13.44 9.87
N TYR A 239 17.34 14.69 10.06
CA TYR A 239 16.42 15.81 10.27
C TYR A 239 15.47 16.04 9.10
N ILE A 240 15.98 16.07 7.86
CA ILE A 240 15.10 16.25 6.69
C ILE A 240 14.16 15.06 6.53
N SER A 241 14.63 13.83 6.78
CA SER A 241 13.76 12.65 6.69
C SER A 241 12.62 12.73 7.71
N PHE A 242 12.92 13.14 8.95
CA PHE A 242 11.91 13.35 9.99
C PHE A 242 10.94 14.48 9.65
N PHE A 243 11.46 15.61 9.12
CA PHE A 243 10.64 16.75 8.68
C PHE A 243 9.68 16.37 7.56
N LEU A 244 10.16 15.68 6.52
CA LEU A 244 9.32 15.22 5.41
C LEU A 244 8.28 14.19 5.86
N TRP A 245 8.66 13.31 6.79
CA TRP A 245 7.72 12.38 7.41
C TRP A 245 6.62 13.14 8.18
N PHE A 246 6.99 14.13 9.00
CA PHE A 246 6.04 14.94 9.76
C PHE A 246 5.08 15.70 8.83
N ILE A 247 5.58 16.31 7.75
CA ILE A 247 4.74 16.93 6.72
C ILE A 247 3.79 15.90 6.10
N SER A 248 4.28 14.70 5.79
CA SER A 248 3.43 13.65 5.23
C SER A 248 2.30 13.26 6.18
N VAL A 249 2.58 13.13 7.48
CA VAL A 249 1.58 12.81 8.50
C VAL A 249 0.56 13.94 8.61
N LEU A 250 1.02 15.19 8.78
CA LEU A 250 0.13 16.35 8.84
C LEU A 250 -0.78 16.45 7.61
N PHE A 251 -0.22 16.18 6.44
CA PHE A 251 -0.98 16.27 5.20
C PHE A 251 -2.01 15.14 5.06
N ILE A 252 -1.67 13.91 5.47
CA ILE A 252 -2.63 12.79 5.54
C ILE A 252 -3.74 13.12 6.54
N SER A 253 -3.39 13.65 7.72
CA SER A 253 -4.35 14.07 8.73
C SER A 253 -5.25 15.19 8.21
N PHE A 254 -4.73 16.19 7.50
CA PHE A 254 -5.52 17.27 6.92
C PHE A 254 -6.53 16.78 5.85
N LEU A 255 -6.17 15.74 5.10
CA LEU A 255 -7.07 15.12 4.12
C LEU A 255 -8.10 14.17 4.74
N SER A 256 -7.90 13.81 6.00
CA SER A 256 -8.87 13.02 6.77
C SER A 256 -9.97 13.95 7.30
N LYS A 257 -11.21 13.45 7.35
CA LYS A 257 -12.34 14.22 7.91
C LYS A 257 -12.24 14.37 9.44
N GLN A 258 -11.39 13.56 10.09
CA GLN A 258 -11.25 13.47 11.53
C GLN A 258 -9.78 13.32 11.88
N ILE A 259 -9.24 14.28 12.65
CA ILE A 259 -7.86 14.22 13.13
C ILE A 259 -7.86 13.81 14.59
N ASN A 260 -7.22 12.68 14.89
CA ASN A 260 -6.87 12.36 16.28
C ASN A 260 -5.56 13.06 16.63
N LEU A 261 -5.56 14.05 17.54
CA LEU A 261 -4.35 14.78 17.92
C LEU A 261 -3.26 13.85 18.47
N LEU A 262 -3.67 12.85 19.23
CA LEU A 262 -2.74 11.90 19.84
C LEU A 262 -2.00 11.08 18.77
N SER A 263 -2.65 10.81 17.64
CA SER A 263 -2.05 10.06 16.52
C SER A 263 -0.79 10.73 15.97
N ILE A 264 -0.71 12.06 16.00
CA ILE A 264 0.44 12.81 15.48
C ILE A 264 1.69 12.50 16.32
N PHE A 265 1.52 12.37 17.64
CA PHE A 265 2.60 12.09 18.58
C PHE A 265 2.90 10.61 18.75
N ILE A 266 1.88 9.75 18.65
CA ILE A 266 2.04 8.30 18.79
C ILE A 266 2.54 7.65 17.50
N ALA A 267 2.19 8.19 16.33
CA ALA A 267 2.59 7.63 15.03
C ALA A 267 4.11 7.34 14.88
N PRO A 268 5.05 8.21 15.26
CA PRO A 268 6.47 7.92 15.11
C PRO A 268 6.94 6.79 16.05
N LEU A 269 6.49 6.80 17.30
CA LEU A 269 6.84 5.77 18.28
C LEU A 269 6.23 4.42 17.91
N PHE A 270 4.93 4.42 17.61
CA PHE A 270 4.21 3.23 17.19
C PHE A 270 4.72 2.69 15.86
N GLY A 271 5.17 3.56 14.94
CA GLY A 271 5.83 3.14 13.72
C GLY A 271 7.03 2.24 13.98
N LEU A 272 7.94 2.65 14.87
CA LEU A 272 9.12 1.83 15.22
C LEU A 272 8.73 0.50 15.88
N ILE A 273 7.80 0.55 16.83
CA ILE A 273 7.31 -0.66 17.52
C ILE A 273 6.66 -1.61 16.50
N TYR A 274 5.86 -1.06 15.59
CA TYR A 274 5.18 -1.80 14.54
C TYR A 274 6.16 -2.51 13.60
N GLU A 275 7.27 -1.88 13.20
CA GLU A 275 8.28 -2.56 12.38
C GLU A 275 8.87 -3.80 13.07
N VAL A 276 9.15 -3.69 14.37
CA VAL A 276 9.65 -4.83 15.16
C VAL A 276 8.59 -5.92 15.23
N ILE A 277 7.33 -5.56 15.49
CA ILE A 277 6.21 -6.49 15.50
C ILE A 277 6.04 -7.15 14.13
N LEU A 278 6.16 -6.40 13.03
CA LEU A 278 6.02 -6.93 11.67
C LEU A 278 7.13 -7.94 11.34
N LEU A 279 8.38 -7.64 11.72
CA LEU A 279 9.50 -8.58 11.57
C LEU A 279 9.30 -9.86 12.39
N LEU A 280 8.88 -9.71 13.65
CA LEU A 280 8.56 -10.85 14.51
C LEU A 280 7.39 -11.65 13.93
N SER A 281 6.33 -10.98 13.48
CA SER A 281 5.17 -11.60 12.85
C SER A 281 5.58 -12.41 11.62
N LEU A 282 6.50 -11.90 10.80
CA LEU A 282 6.96 -12.59 9.60
C LEU A 282 7.77 -13.86 9.90
N ILE A 283 8.65 -13.80 10.90
CA ILE A 283 9.46 -14.97 11.31
C ILE A 283 8.59 -16.02 12.00
N LEU A 284 7.70 -15.57 12.89
CA LEU A 284 6.88 -16.42 13.75
C LEU A 284 5.55 -16.81 13.10
N PHE A 285 5.25 -16.30 11.90
CA PHE A 285 4.00 -16.54 11.17
C PHE A 285 3.66 -18.02 11.06
N TRP A 286 4.69 -18.87 10.97
CA TRP A 286 4.53 -20.29 10.73
C TRP A 286 4.03 -21.09 11.95
N PHE A 287 4.01 -20.49 13.14
CA PHE A 287 3.67 -21.16 14.40
C PHE A 287 2.33 -20.64 14.97
N PRO A 288 1.21 -21.39 14.80
CA PRO A 288 -0.13 -20.90 15.14
C PRO A 288 -0.30 -20.40 16.58
N ILE A 289 0.29 -21.10 17.55
CA ILE A 289 0.22 -20.74 18.98
C ILE A 289 0.90 -19.39 19.22
N ILE A 290 2.09 -19.19 18.64
CA ILE A 290 2.85 -17.95 18.79
C ILE A 290 2.12 -16.81 18.08
N GLY A 291 1.57 -17.07 16.89
CA GLY A 291 0.76 -16.11 16.16
C GLY A 291 -0.47 -15.64 16.95
N TYR A 292 -1.15 -16.56 17.65
CA TYR A 292 -2.27 -16.20 18.53
C TYR A 292 -1.82 -15.26 19.67
N LEU A 293 -0.73 -15.59 20.36
CA LEU A 293 -0.19 -14.74 21.44
C LEU A 293 0.24 -13.36 20.93
N LEU A 294 0.85 -13.31 19.75
CA LEU A 294 1.26 -12.06 19.11
C LEU A 294 0.03 -11.22 18.74
N SER A 295 -0.99 -11.83 18.14
CA SER A 295 -2.26 -11.19 17.80
C SER A 295 -2.96 -10.60 19.03
N ALA A 296 -3.07 -11.38 20.11
CA ALA A 296 -3.66 -10.92 21.36
C ALA A 296 -2.87 -9.73 21.94
N SER A 297 -1.54 -9.80 21.91
CA SER A 297 -0.68 -8.71 22.39
C SER A 297 -0.89 -7.42 21.60
N ILE A 298 -0.99 -7.52 20.27
CA ILE A 298 -1.24 -6.38 19.38
C ILE A 298 -2.61 -5.77 19.67
N MET A 299 -3.66 -6.60 19.78
CA MET A 299 -5.02 -6.13 20.07
C MET A 299 -5.10 -5.45 21.44
N ASN A 300 -4.39 -5.95 22.45
CA ASN A 300 -4.31 -5.30 23.77
C ASN A 300 -3.64 -3.92 23.70
N ILE A 301 -2.56 -3.77 22.92
CA ILE A 301 -1.91 -2.47 22.71
C ILE A 301 -2.89 -1.50 22.03
N ILE A 302 -3.60 -1.96 21.00
CA ILE A 302 -4.54 -1.12 20.26
C ILE A 302 -5.74 -0.74 21.11
N TYR A 303 -6.28 -1.67 21.90
CA TYR A 303 -7.33 -1.39 22.86
C TYR A 303 -6.89 -0.33 23.89
N LEU A 304 -5.65 -0.41 24.39
CA LEU A 304 -5.09 0.61 25.28
C LEU A 304 -5.02 1.97 24.58
N LEU A 305 -4.49 2.02 23.36
CA LEU A 305 -4.39 3.26 22.56
C LEU A 305 -5.77 3.88 22.27
N LYS A 306 -6.78 3.04 22.02
CA LYS A 306 -8.16 3.47 21.74
C LYS A 306 -8.76 4.27 22.90
N LYS A 307 -8.38 3.99 24.15
CA LYS A 307 -8.85 4.74 25.32
C LYS A 307 -8.39 6.20 25.36
N PHE A 308 -7.34 6.55 24.61
CA PHE A 308 -6.76 7.89 24.60
C PHE A 308 -7.12 8.69 23.34
N VAL A 309 -8.05 8.20 22.50
CA VAL A 309 -8.44 8.87 21.25
C VAL A 309 -9.16 10.18 21.57
N ILE A 310 -8.59 11.29 21.09
CA ILE A 310 -9.22 12.62 21.12
C ILE A 310 -9.39 13.06 19.67
N ALA A 311 -10.61 12.88 19.14
CA ALA A 311 -10.93 13.17 17.75
C ALA A 311 -11.44 14.61 17.57
N ILE A 312 -10.83 15.33 16.64
CA ILE A 312 -11.30 16.63 16.16
C ILE A 312 -11.89 16.42 14.76
N ASN A 313 -13.18 16.68 14.60
CA ASN A 313 -13.83 16.68 13.29
C ASN A 313 -13.46 17.97 12.55
N LEU A 314 -12.98 17.84 11.31
CA LEU A 314 -12.66 18.96 10.46
C LEU A 314 -13.55 18.92 9.22
N ASP A 315 -14.58 19.78 9.20
CA ASP A 315 -15.37 20.02 7.99
C ASP A 315 -14.72 21.12 7.17
N PHE A 316 -13.73 20.73 6.35
CA PHE A 316 -13.24 21.61 5.30
C PHE A 316 -14.20 21.57 4.12
N ILE A 317 -14.81 22.72 3.82
CA ILE A 317 -15.68 22.94 2.64
C ILE A 317 -14.88 22.83 1.32
N PHE A 318 -13.55 22.94 1.37
CA PHE A 318 -12.71 22.81 0.19
C PHE A 318 -12.66 21.37 -0.32
N ASN A 319 -13.06 21.20 -1.59
CA ASN A 319 -12.95 19.93 -2.28
C ASN A 319 -11.50 19.44 -2.25
N LYS A 320 -11.26 18.20 -1.77
CA LYS A 320 -9.93 17.57 -1.65
C LYS A 320 -9.10 17.71 -2.92
N GLU A 321 -9.76 17.76 -4.07
CA GLU A 321 -9.18 17.95 -5.39
C GLU A 321 -8.46 19.30 -5.55
N ILE A 322 -8.99 20.39 -4.97
CA ILE A 322 -8.40 21.74 -5.05
C ILE A 322 -7.07 21.78 -4.28
N ILE A 323 -7.06 21.24 -3.05
CA ILE A 323 -5.84 21.16 -2.22
C ILE A 323 -4.77 20.34 -2.93
N VAL A 324 -5.17 19.23 -3.56
CA VAL A 324 -4.27 18.37 -4.34
C VAL A 324 -3.70 19.12 -5.55
N VAL A 325 -4.52 19.86 -6.30
CA VAL A 325 -4.06 20.67 -7.44
C VAL A 325 -3.10 21.76 -7.00
N MET A 326 -3.38 22.44 -5.87
CA MET A 326 -2.48 23.46 -5.32
C MET A 326 -1.13 22.85 -4.92
N LEU A 327 -1.13 21.70 -4.25
CA LEU A 327 0.12 21.03 -3.87
C LEU A 327 0.88 20.46 -5.06
N TYR A 328 0.18 19.98 -6.07
CA TYR A 328 0.79 19.55 -7.33
C TYR A 328 1.51 20.72 -8.01
N LYS A 329 0.85 21.89 -8.10
CA LYS A 329 1.45 23.12 -8.63
C LYS A 329 2.66 23.56 -7.80
N SER A 330 2.57 23.53 -6.47
CA SER A 330 3.68 23.89 -5.59
C SER A 330 4.86 22.92 -5.72
N CYS A 331 4.61 21.61 -5.77
CA CYS A 331 5.65 20.61 -5.97
C CYS A 331 6.33 20.77 -7.34
N LEU A 332 5.55 20.94 -8.42
CA LEU A 332 6.09 21.23 -9.74
C LEU A 332 6.88 22.54 -9.75
N GLY A 333 6.37 23.60 -9.12
CA GLY A 333 7.06 24.88 -9.01
C GLY A 333 8.42 24.75 -8.32
N VAL A 334 8.47 24.01 -7.22
CA VAL A 334 9.72 23.67 -6.52
C VAL A 334 10.66 22.86 -7.43
N MET A 335 10.14 21.84 -8.14
CA MET A 335 10.92 21.05 -9.10
C MET A 335 11.49 21.91 -10.24
N TYR A 336 10.70 22.79 -10.82
CA TYR A 336 11.12 23.70 -11.89
C TYR A 336 12.15 24.71 -11.38
N TYR A 337 11.92 25.31 -10.21
CA TYR A 337 12.83 26.26 -9.59
C TYR A 337 14.22 25.64 -9.38
N PHE A 338 14.30 24.44 -8.82
CA PHE A 338 15.58 23.77 -8.57
C PHE A 338 16.27 23.33 -9.87
N LYS A 339 15.53 22.82 -10.85
CA LYS A 339 16.09 22.47 -12.17
C LYS A 339 16.64 23.70 -12.89
N PHE A 340 15.96 24.85 -12.80
CA PHE A 340 16.46 26.12 -13.34
C PHE A 340 17.71 26.60 -12.61
N ARG A 341 17.77 26.45 -11.28
CA ARG A 341 18.95 26.82 -10.49
C ARG A 341 20.17 25.99 -10.86
N GLU A 342 20.02 24.67 -11.02
CA GLU A 342 21.11 23.79 -11.47
C GLU A 342 21.58 24.13 -12.88
N ALA A 343 20.65 24.38 -13.81
CA ALA A 343 20.98 24.82 -15.16
C ALA A 343 21.76 26.15 -15.15
N LYS A 344 21.38 27.11 -14.31
CA LYS A 344 22.06 28.40 -14.15
C LYS A 344 23.46 28.25 -13.54
N VAL A 345 23.65 27.34 -12.59
CA VAL A 345 24.97 27.03 -12.02
C VAL A 345 25.89 26.34 -13.03
N LEU A 346 25.33 25.50 -13.92
CA LEU A 346 26.07 24.87 -15.01
C LEU A 346 26.43 25.83 -16.15
N MET A 347 25.61 26.86 -16.42
CA MET A 347 25.92 27.90 -17.42
C MET A 347 26.95 28.93 -16.92
N ASN A 348 27.11 29.06 -15.59
CA ASN A 348 28.07 29.97 -14.96
C ASN A 348 29.42 29.29 -14.63
N LYS A 349 29.61 28.05 -15.06
CA LYS A 349 30.88 27.31 -15.03
C LYS A 349 31.33 27.06 -16.46
#